data_AF-D4ZC78-F1
#
_entry.id   AF-D4ZC78-F1
#
_cell.length_a   1.000
_cell.length_b   1.000
_cell.length_c   1.000
_cell.angle_alpha   90.00
_cell.angle_beta   90.00
_cell.angle_gamma   90.00
#
_symmetry.space_group_name_H-M   'P 1'
#
loop_
_entity.id
_entity.type
_entity.pdbx_description
1 polymer ?
#
loop_
_entity_poly.entity_id
_entity_poly.type
_entity_poly.pdbx_seq_one_letter_code
_entity_poly.pdbx_strand_id
1 'polypeptide(L)'
;MPTFFQFLELYGGLSAVVIALNVAAYKLYFLNQKVNLEKAKDREISKLKADLDASNLMLEKSLEKIAHVDQSRFDKEFDIYQKVWESLTKLNMEAEQLQYKLKSSDSMEEKDKDILNLFHSIMTTSETIHTSTPFYPKSIHKITTLILSQLQDYIRNVSTIRDDGSEKLLSWTSDHSRVYAKSNYNELEVAIKERLDSLSGVKNV
;
A
#
# COMPACT_ATOMS: atom_id res chain seq x y z
N MET A 1 78.57 8.84 70.89
CA MET A 1 77.47 7.86 70.96
C MET A 1 76.18 8.57 70.59
N PRO A 2 75.41 8.09 69.61
CA PRO A 2 74.10 8.66 69.32
C PRO A 2 73.17 8.41 70.52
N THR A 3 72.45 9.44 70.96
CA THR A 3 71.48 9.32 72.06
C THR A 3 70.23 8.59 71.59
N PHE A 4 69.60 7.79 72.47
CA PHE A 4 68.35 7.04 72.21
C PHE A 4 67.26 7.86 71.49
N PHE A 5 67.15 9.16 71.78
CA PHE A 5 66.25 10.09 71.10
C PHE A 5 66.52 10.26 69.59
N GLN A 6 67.78 10.23 69.15
CA GLN A 6 68.12 10.31 67.73
C GLN A 6 67.74 9.02 66.98
N PHE A 7 67.81 7.87 67.63
CA PHE A 7 67.29 6.62 67.08
C PHE A 7 65.77 6.65 66.98
N LEU A 8 65.08 7.16 68.01
CA LEU A 8 63.62 7.27 68.01
C LEU A 8 63.09 8.23 66.93
N GLU A 9 63.79 9.34 66.70
CA GLU A 9 63.46 10.32 65.66
C GLU A 9 63.75 9.77 64.25
N LEU A 10 64.82 8.99 64.08
CA LEU A 10 65.14 8.32 62.82
C LEU A 10 64.12 7.23 62.47
N TYR A 11 63.75 6.36 63.43
CA TYR A 11 62.76 5.30 63.22
C TYR A 11 61.32 5.86 63.09
N GLY A 12 61.00 6.93 63.82
CA GLY A 12 59.73 7.67 63.66
C GLY A 12 59.62 8.36 62.30
N GLY A 13 60.70 8.99 61.82
CA GLY A 13 60.74 9.60 60.49
C GLY A 13 60.66 8.58 59.35
N LEU A 14 61.33 7.44 59.48
CA LEU A 14 61.34 6.38 58.45
C LEU A 14 59.97 5.70 58.32
N SER A 15 59.27 5.46 59.45
CA SER A 15 57.90 4.96 59.42
C SER A 15 56.92 5.95 58.80
N ALA A 16 57.06 7.26 59.06
CA ALA A 16 56.24 8.29 58.41
C ALA A 16 56.45 8.33 56.89
N VAL A 17 57.69 8.18 56.42
CA VAL A 17 58.00 8.12 54.98
C VAL A 17 57.40 6.87 54.32
N VAL A 18 57.48 5.71 54.97
CA VAL A 18 56.87 4.46 54.46
C VAL A 18 55.34 4.58 54.41
N ILE A 19 54.70 5.18 55.42
CA ILE A 19 53.26 5.44 55.41
C ILE A 19 52.89 6.38 54.26
N ALA A 20 53.64 7.47 54.06
CA ALA A 20 53.40 8.41 52.97
C ALA A 20 53.56 7.76 51.58
N LEU A 21 54.57 6.90 51.40
CA LEU A 21 54.77 6.15 50.16
C LEU A 21 53.66 5.13 49.92
N ASN A 22 53.20 4.42 50.95
CA ASN A 22 52.07 3.50 50.84
C ASN A 22 50.76 4.21 50.48
N VAL A 23 50.49 5.37 51.10
CA VAL A 23 49.32 6.21 50.76
C VAL A 23 49.43 6.72 49.31
N ALA A 24 50.60 7.15 48.86
CA ALA A 24 50.83 7.58 47.50
C ALA A 24 50.65 6.43 46.48
N ALA A 25 51.18 5.25 46.79
CA ALA A 25 51.04 4.05 45.96
C ALA A 25 49.57 3.62 45.85
N TYR A 26 48.83 3.61 46.96
CA TYR A 26 47.40 3.30 46.97
C TYR A 26 46.59 4.31 46.15
N LYS A 27 46.90 5.61 46.29
CA LYS A 27 46.26 6.68 45.51
C LYS A 27 46.52 6.50 44.00
N LEU A 28 47.75 6.18 43.61
CA LEU A 28 48.11 5.91 42.21
C LEU A 28 47.38 4.69 41.66
N TYR A 29 47.30 3.60 42.43
CA TYR A 29 46.57 2.40 42.05
C TYR A 29 45.08 2.70 41.80
N PHE A 30 44.43 3.40 42.73
CA PHE A 30 43.01 3.74 42.61
C PHE A 30 42.75 4.71 41.45
N LEU A 31 43.64 5.68 41.21
CA LEU A 31 43.55 6.59 40.07
C LEU A 31 43.62 5.81 38.74
N ASN A 32 44.57 4.87 38.62
CA ASN A 32 44.70 4.04 37.43
C ASN A 32 43.46 3.15 37.22
N GLN A 33 42.92 2.58 38.30
CA GLN A 33 41.68 1.80 38.25
C GLN A 33 40.50 2.66 37.76
N LYS A 34 40.36 3.89 38.27
CA LYS A 34 39.31 4.83 37.84
C LYS A 34 39.43 5.16 36.35
N VAL A 35 40.64 5.47 35.87
CA VAL A 35 40.89 5.75 34.44
C VAL A 35 40.55 4.54 33.56
N ASN A 36 40.89 3.32 33.99
CA ASN A 36 40.55 2.12 33.24
C ASN A 36 39.04 1.85 33.21
N LEU A 37 38.33 2.16 34.30
CA LEU A 37 36.88 2.00 34.38
C LEU A 37 36.14 3.05 33.54
N GLU A 38 36.61 4.30 33.52
CA GLU A 38 36.11 5.35 32.60
C GLU A 38 36.33 4.94 31.14
N LYS A 39 37.53 4.48 30.77
CA LYS A 39 37.80 3.95 29.42
C LYS A 39 36.90 2.77 29.05
N ALA A 40 36.60 1.88 30.00
CA ALA A 40 35.68 0.76 29.76
C ALA A 40 34.25 1.25 29.52
N LYS A 41 33.77 2.21 30.33
CA LYS A 41 32.47 2.86 30.14
C LYS A 41 32.38 3.59 28.80
N ASP A 42 33.40 4.36 28.43
CA ASP A 42 33.41 5.08 27.15
C ASP A 42 33.36 4.11 25.95
N ARG A 43 34.06 2.98 26.04
CA ARG A 43 33.99 1.91 25.03
C ARG A 43 32.59 1.30 24.95
N GLU A 44 31.96 1.03 26.08
CA GLU A 44 30.61 0.47 26.13
C GLU A 44 29.58 1.46 25.58
N ILE A 45 29.66 2.73 25.98
CA ILE A 45 28.81 3.81 25.45
C ILE A 45 29.01 3.95 23.94
N SER A 46 30.26 3.94 23.46
CA SER A 46 30.55 4.01 22.02
C SER A 46 30.00 2.81 21.27
N LYS A 47 30.06 1.62 21.85
CA LYS A 47 29.50 0.40 21.27
C LYS A 47 27.96 0.48 21.20
N LEU A 48 27.32 0.83 22.32
CA LEU A 48 25.87 0.99 22.38
C LEU A 48 25.35 2.06 21.42
N LYS A 49 26.08 3.17 21.27
CA LYS A 49 25.76 4.20 20.25
C LYS A 49 25.87 3.65 18.84
N ALA A 50 26.95 2.94 18.52
CA ALA A 50 27.12 2.33 17.20
C ALA A 50 26.04 1.28 16.90
N ASP A 51 25.67 0.46 17.89
CA ASP A 51 24.59 -0.53 17.78
C ASP A 51 23.22 0.15 17.58
N LEU A 52 22.97 1.26 18.30
CA LEU A 52 21.75 2.06 18.16
C LEU A 52 21.66 2.72 16.78
N ASP A 53 22.75 3.33 16.30
CA ASP A 53 22.80 3.97 14.98
C ASP A 53 22.63 2.94 13.85
N ALA A 54 23.24 1.76 14.00
CA ALA A 54 23.06 0.65 13.07
C ALA A 54 21.60 0.16 13.05
N SER A 55 20.96 0.04 14.22
CA SER A 55 19.57 -0.36 14.34
C SER A 55 18.61 0.67 13.74
N ASN A 56 18.83 1.96 14.01
CA ASN A 56 18.06 3.06 13.42
C ASN A 56 18.17 3.06 11.90
N LEU A 57 19.39 2.91 11.36
CA LEU A 57 19.59 2.83 9.91
C LEU A 57 18.88 1.62 9.29
N MET A 58 18.89 0.46 9.97
CA MET A 58 18.15 -0.72 9.50
C MET A 58 16.64 -0.46 9.52
N LEU A 59 16.13 0.20 10.56
CA LEU A 59 14.73 0.56 10.69
C LEU A 59 14.31 1.54 9.58
N GLU A 60 15.07 2.61 9.36
CA GLU A 60 14.85 3.57 8.28
C GLU A 60 14.79 2.88 6.92
N LYS A 61 15.78 2.04 6.60
CA LYS A 61 15.78 1.25 5.35
C LYS A 61 14.56 0.33 5.23
N SER A 62 14.11 -0.26 6.35
CA SER A 62 12.92 -1.11 6.35
C SER A 62 11.65 -0.30 6.10
N LEU A 63 11.55 0.90 6.67
CA LEU A 63 10.44 1.82 6.47
C LEU A 63 10.40 2.34 5.03
N GLU A 64 11.54 2.76 4.48
CA GLU A 64 11.66 3.17 3.08
C GLU A 64 11.24 2.04 2.13
N LYS A 65 11.68 0.81 2.40
CA LYS A 65 11.29 -0.36 1.61
C LYS A 65 9.78 -0.60 1.67
N ILE A 66 9.18 -0.52 2.86
CA ILE A 66 7.73 -0.68 3.04
C ILE A 66 7.00 0.42 2.25
N ALA A 67 7.39 1.68 2.43
CA ALA A 67 6.80 2.81 1.73
C ALA A 67 6.87 2.65 0.21
N HIS A 68 8.02 2.23 -0.33
CA HIS A 68 8.19 1.98 -1.76
C HIS A 68 7.30 0.83 -2.27
N VAL A 69 7.17 -0.25 -1.50
CA VAL A 69 6.31 -1.38 -1.86
C VAL A 69 4.84 -0.97 -1.85
N ASP A 70 4.41 -0.21 -0.83
CA ASP A 70 3.04 0.28 -0.71
C ASP A 70 2.69 1.26 -1.82
N GLN A 71 3.60 2.18 -2.15
CA GLN A 71 3.45 3.09 -3.29
C GLN A 71 3.34 2.31 -4.62
N SER A 72 4.25 1.36 -4.87
CA SER A 72 4.20 0.55 -6.09
C SER A 72 2.91 -0.28 -6.18
N ARG A 73 2.38 -0.76 -5.05
CA ARG A 73 1.10 -1.45 -4.99
C ARG A 73 -0.05 -0.49 -5.29
N PHE A 74 -0.05 0.70 -4.70
CA PHE A 74 -1.06 1.73 -4.94
C PHE A 74 -1.12 2.08 -6.43
N ASP A 75 0.02 2.39 -7.05
CA ASP A 75 0.09 2.78 -8.46
C ASP A 75 -0.45 1.68 -9.38
N LYS A 76 -0.10 0.41 -9.10
CA LYS A 76 -0.60 -0.73 -9.86
C LYS A 76 -2.09 -0.96 -9.67
N GLU A 77 -2.60 -0.93 -8.44
CA GLU A 77 -4.04 -1.09 -8.20
C GLU A 77 -4.83 0.07 -8.85
N PHE A 78 -4.33 1.30 -8.77
CA PHE A 78 -4.93 2.48 -9.37
C PHE A 78 -5.02 2.39 -10.91
N ASP A 79 -3.93 2.03 -11.59
CA ASP A 79 -3.92 1.83 -13.05
C ASP A 79 -4.92 0.75 -13.49
N ILE A 80 -5.06 -0.32 -12.70
CA ILE A 80 -6.04 -1.37 -12.97
C ILE A 80 -7.47 -0.86 -12.79
N TYR A 81 -7.75 -0.11 -11.71
CA TYR A 81 -9.07 0.50 -11.51
C TYR A 81 -9.44 1.43 -12.66
N GLN A 82 -8.49 2.24 -13.12
CA GLN A 82 -8.70 3.14 -14.26
C GLN A 82 -9.05 2.34 -15.52
N LYS A 83 -8.27 1.31 -15.86
CA LYS A 83 -8.52 0.46 -17.04
C LYS A 83 -9.89 -0.22 -17.00
N VAL A 84 -10.26 -0.78 -15.86
CA VAL A 84 -11.57 -1.45 -15.69
C VAL A 84 -12.70 -0.44 -15.78
N TRP A 85 -12.56 0.72 -15.13
CA TRP A 85 -13.54 1.80 -15.17
C TRP A 85 -13.76 2.35 -16.58
N GLU A 86 -12.68 2.63 -17.30
CA GLU A 86 -12.72 3.09 -18.69
C GLU A 86 -13.40 2.06 -19.60
N SER A 87 -13.06 0.78 -19.45
CA SER A 87 -13.66 -0.30 -20.25
C SER A 87 -15.16 -0.44 -20.00
N LEU A 88 -15.58 -0.43 -18.74
CA LEU A 88 -16.99 -0.48 -18.34
C LEU A 88 -17.76 0.75 -18.85
N THR A 89 -17.21 1.94 -18.65
CA THR A 89 -17.83 3.20 -19.08
C THR A 89 -18.00 3.23 -20.60
N LYS A 90 -16.96 2.83 -21.34
CA LYS A 90 -17.02 2.73 -22.80
C LYS A 90 -18.10 1.75 -23.24
N LEU A 91 -18.15 0.56 -22.64
CA LEU A 91 -19.18 -0.43 -22.95
C LEU A 91 -20.59 0.10 -22.67
N ASN A 92 -20.76 0.84 -21.57
CA ASN A 92 -22.04 1.47 -21.23
C ASN A 92 -22.45 2.52 -22.26
N MET A 93 -21.52 3.38 -22.70
CA MET A 93 -21.77 4.36 -23.75
C MET A 93 -22.13 3.69 -25.08
N GLU A 94 -21.45 2.60 -25.44
CA GLU A 94 -21.78 1.85 -26.66
C GLU A 94 -23.16 1.17 -26.57
N ALA A 95 -23.54 0.64 -25.41
CA ALA A 95 -24.86 0.07 -25.17
C ALA A 95 -25.98 1.13 -25.28
N GLU A 96 -25.73 2.33 -24.78
CA GLU A 96 -26.63 3.48 -24.93
C GLU A 96 -26.74 3.93 -26.39
N GLN A 97 -25.62 4.06 -27.11
CA GLN A 97 -25.63 4.41 -28.53
C GLN A 97 -26.36 3.36 -29.38
N LEU A 98 -26.22 2.07 -29.05
CA LEU A 98 -26.91 0.99 -29.74
C LEU A 98 -28.43 1.19 -29.70
N GLN A 99 -28.99 1.63 -28.56
CA GLN A 99 -30.42 1.91 -28.43
C GLN A 99 -30.90 2.91 -29.48
N TYR A 100 -30.16 4.00 -29.68
CA TYR A 100 -30.50 5.03 -30.66
C TYR A 100 -30.33 4.52 -32.09
N LYS A 101 -29.24 3.82 -32.39
CA LYS A 101 -28.95 3.28 -33.73
C LYS A 101 -29.96 2.23 -34.18
N LEU A 102 -30.41 1.36 -33.27
CA LEU A 102 -31.44 0.36 -33.56
C LEU A 102 -32.79 0.99 -33.90
N LYS A 103 -33.08 2.17 -33.33
CA LYS A 103 -34.30 2.94 -33.61
C LYS A 103 -34.21 3.71 -34.93
N SER A 104 -33.02 4.18 -35.32
CA SER A 104 -32.84 5.06 -36.49
C SER A 104 -32.42 4.36 -37.77
N SER A 105 -31.80 3.16 -37.71
CA SER A 105 -31.36 2.47 -38.92
C SER A 105 -32.54 1.77 -39.61
N ASP A 106 -32.64 1.95 -40.92
CA ASP A 106 -33.63 1.28 -41.77
C ASP A 106 -33.11 -0.08 -42.30
N SER A 107 -31.79 -0.31 -42.26
CA SER A 107 -31.16 -1.53 -42.76
C SER A 107 -30.94 -2.56 -41.66
N MET A 108 -31.39 -3.80 -41.89
CA MET A 108 -31.18 -4.90 -40.94
C MET A 108 -29.70 -5.27 -40.80
N GLU A 109 -28.92 -5.16 -41.88
CA GLU A 109 -27.48 -5.48 -41.88
C GLU A 109 -26.67 -4.53 -41.00
N GLU A 110 -27.04 -3.25 -40.96
CA GLU A 110 -26.40 -2.26 -40.09
C GLU A 110 -26.69 -2.53 -38.61
N LYS A 111 -27.93 -2.89 -38.28
CA LYS A 111 -28.33 -3.28 -36.91
C LYS A 111 -27.56 -4.51 -36.43
N ASP A 112 -27.42 -5.52 -37.28
CA ASP A 112 -26.67 -6.74 -36.96
C ASP A 112 -25.19 -6.44 -36.75
N LYS A 113 -24.61 -5.57 -37.57
CA LYS A 113 -23.22 -5.12 -37.40
C LYS A 113 -23.03 -4.38 -36.07
N ASP A 114 -23.94 -3.47 -35.72
CA ASP A 114 -23.85 -2.72 -34.45
C ASP A 114 -24.01 -3.63 -33.22
N ILE A 115 -24.89 -4.63 -33.27
CA ILE A 115 -25.04 -5.63 -32.20
C ILE A 115 -23.76 -6.48 -32.06
N LEU A 116 -23.18 -6.93 -33.18
CA LEU A 116 -21.93 -7.71 -33.17
C LEU A 116 -20.74 -6.90 -32.63
N ASN A 117 -20.67 -5.62 -32.97
CA ASN A 117 -19.64 -4.72 -32.42
C ASN A 117 -19.75 -4.62 -30.90
N LEU A 118 -20.97 -4.43 -30.37
CA LEU A 118 -21.17 -4.37 -28.92
C LEU A 118 -20.85 -5.71 -28.24
N PHE A 119 -21.19 -6.83 -28.87
CA PHE A 119 -20.82 -8.15 -28.36
C PHE A 119 -19.30 -8.33 -28.28
N HIS A 120 -18.57 -7.84 -29.29
CA HIS A 120 -17.11 -7.82 -29.26
C HIS A 120 -16.57 -6.98 -28.10
N SER A 121 -17.11 -5.78 -27.88
CA SER A 121 -16.75 -4.92 -26.75
C SER A 121 -17.04 -5.56 -25.39
N ILE A 122 -18.12 -6.33 -25.24
CA ILE A 122 -18.38 -7.13 -24.04
C ILE A 122 -17.26 -8.13 -23.80
N MET A 123 -16.85 -8.87 -24.84
CA MET A 123 -15.79 -9.88 -24.71
C MET A 123 -14.47 -9.24 -24.29
N THR A 124 -14.08 -8.13 -24.91
CA THR A 124 -12.87 -7.38 -24.53
C THR A 124 -12.94 -6.85 -23.10
N THR A 125 -14.10 -6.33 -22.68
CA THR A 125 -14.30 -5.84 -21.31
C THR A 125 -14.25 -6.97 -20.30
N SER A 126 -14.86 -8.12 -20.62
CA SER A 126 -14.81 -9.34 -19.81
C SER A 126 -13.38 -9.84 -19.64
N GLU A 127 -12.59 -9.85 -20.70
CA GLU A 127 -11.18 -10.24 -20.66
C GLU A 127 -10.37 -9.27 -19.77
N THR A 128 -10.60 -7.97 -19.90
CA THR A 128 -9.95 -6.94 -19.06
C THR A 128 -10.27 -7.13 -17.57
N ILE A 129 -11.54 -7.41 -17.24
CA ILE A 129 -11.96 -7.68 -15.86
C ILE A 129 -11.31 -8.98 -15.36
N HIS A 130 -11.35 -10.06 -16.16
CA HIS A 130 -10.82 -11.37 -15.77
C HIS A 130 -9.31 -11.34 -15.52
N THR A 131 -8.54 -10.76 -16.45
CA THR A 131 -7.08 -10.60 -16.33
C THR A 131 -6.67 -9.75 -15.13
N SER A 132 -7.51 -8.79 -14.76
CA SER A 132 -7.27 -7.87 -13.65
C SER A 132 -7.75 -8.41 -12.28
N THR A 133 -8.58 -9.46 -12.26
CA THR A 133 -9.15 -10.10 -11.05
C THR A 133 -8.17 -10.36 -9.89
N PRO A 134 -6.94 -10.88 -10.11
CA PRO A 134 -6.04 -11.17 -8.99
C PRO A 134 -5.49 -9.92 -8.29
N PHE A 135 -5.68 -8.73 -8.85
CA PHE A 135 -5.06 -7.50 -8.39
C PHE A 135 -5.99 -6.55 -7.63
N TYR A 136 -7.29 -6.83 -7.55
CA TYR A 136 -8.22 -6.01 -6.77
C TYR A 136 -9.11 -6.83 -5.83
N PRO A 137 -9.66 -6.21 -4.76
CA PRO A 137 -10.52 -6.89 -3.79
C PRO A 137 -11.76 -7.56 -4.40
N LYS A 138 -12.18 -8.67 -3.77
CA LYS A 138 -13.39 -9.42 -4.17
C LYS A 138 -14.67 -8.57 -4.19
N SER A 139 -14.76 -7.53 -3.35
CA SER A 139 -15.91 -6.61 -3.33
C SER A 139 -16.02 -5.83 -4.65
N ILE A 140 -14.92 -5.23 -5.09
CA ILE A 140 -14.84 -4.51 -6.38
C ILE A 140 -15.13 -5.49 -7.52
N HIS A 141 -14.55 -6.69 -7.48
CA HIS A 141 -14.82 -7.73 -8.48
C HIS A 141 -16.31 -8.07 -8.60
N LYS A 142 -16.99 -8.24 -7.47
CA LYS A 142 -18.40 -8.58 -7.46
C LYS A 142 -19.24 -7.49 -8.14
N ILE A 143 -18.92 -6.22 -7.89
CA ILE A 143 -19.63 -5.07 -8.48
C ILE A 143 -19.34 -4.98 -9.98
N THR A 144 -18.06 -5.10 -10.40
CA THR A 144 -17.69 -5.06 -11.82
C THR A 144 -18.35 -6.19 -12.62
N THR A 145 -18.39 -7.40 -12.06
CA THR A 145 -19.01 -8.55 -12.71
C THR A 145 -20.54 -8.43 -12.72
N LEU A 146 -21.15 -7.80 -11.72
CA LEU A 146 -22.57 -7.48 -11.72
C LEU A 146 -22.93 -6.50 -12.85
N ILE A 147 -22.16 -5.42 -13.01
CA ILE A 147 -22.35 -4.47 -14.11
C ILE A 147 -22.21 -5.17 -15.46
N LEU A 148 -21.17 -5.98 -15.63
CA LEU A 148 -20.95 -6.75 -16.86
C LEU A 148 -22.12 -7.70 -17.15
N SER A 149 -22.61 -8.43 -16.14
CA SER A 149 -23.74 -9.35 -16.28
C SER A 149 -25.00 -8.61 -16.74
N GLN A 150 -25.29 -7.43 -16.18
CA GLN A 150 -26.45 -6.64 -16.58
C GLN A 150 -26.35 -6.16 -18.04
N LEU A 151 -25.15 -5.77 -18.48
CA LEU A 151 -24.89 -5.38 -19.86
C LEU A 151 -24.96 -6.59 -20.82
N GLN A 152 -24.53 -7.77 -20.38
CA GLN A 152 -24.69 -9.02 -21.14
C GLN A 152 -26.17 -9.40 -21.30
N ASP A 153 -26.94 -9.30 -20.22
CA ASP A 153 -28.38 -9.55 -20.23
C ASP A 153 -29.10 -8.54 -21.15
N TYR A 154 -28.67 -7.28 -21.15
CA TYR A 154 -29.16 -6.26 -22.08
C TYR A 154 -29.00 -6.72 -23.53
N ILE A 155 -27.80 -7.12 -23.96
CA ILE A 155 -27.56 -7.56 -25.35
C ILE A 155 -28.37 -8.81 -25.68
N ARG A 156 -28.40 -9.79 -24.78
CA ARG A 156 -29.16 -11.03 -24.99
C ARG A 156 -30.65 -10.73 -25.25
N ASN A 157 -31.20 -9.77 -24.51
CA ASN A 157 -32.57 -9.32 -24.71
C ASN A 157 -32.74 -8.55 -26.03
N VAL A 158 -31.82 -7.66 -26.41
CA VAL A 158 -31.84 -7.01 -27.74
C VAL A 158 -31.86 -8.03 -28.87
N SER A 159 -31.01 -9.08 -28.78
CA SER A 159 -30.94 -10.11 -29.81
C SER A 159 -32.20 -10.97 -29.93
N THR A 160 -32.93 -11.17 -28.84
CA THR A 160 -34.16 -11.99 -28.83
C THR A 160 -35.39 -11.19 -29.28
N ILE A 161 -35.43 -9.88 -29.01
CA ILE A 161 -36.53 -9.02 -29.47
C ILE A 161 -36.49 -8.82 -31.00
N ARG A 162 -35.34 -9.07 -31.64
CA ARG A 162 -35.20 -9.11 -33.11
C ARG A 162 -36.18 -10.07 -33.79
N ASP A 163 -36.58 -11.16 -33.11
CA ASP A 163 -37.46 -12.20 -33.68
C ASP A 163 -38.97 -11.92 -33.51
N ASP A 164 -39.39 -10.92 -32.72
CA ASP A 164 -40.78 -10.76 -32.25
C ASP A 164 -41.49 -9.47 -32.72
N GLY A 165 -40.86 -8.71 -33.62
CA GLY A 165 -41.46 -7.50 -34.18
C GLY A 165 -41.32 -6.24 -33.31
N SER A 166 -41.21 -5.11 -34.02
CA SER A 166 -40.73 -3.79 -33.56
C SER A 166 -41.39 -3.20 -32.30
N GLU A 167 -42.59 -3.62 -31.92
CA GLU A 167 -43.36 -3.00 -30.83
C GLU A 167 -42.80 -3.36 -29.44
N LYS A 168 -42.36 -4.61 -29.24
CA LYS A 168 -41.65 -5.04 -28.02
C LYS A 168 -40.29 -4.37 -27.85
N LEU A 169 -39.62 -4.07 -28.96
CA LEU A 169 -38.31 -3.39 -28.98
C LEU A 169 -38.46 -1.94 -28.51
N LEU A 170 -39.52 -1.26 -28.94
CA LEU A 170 -39.83 0.10 -28.51
C LEU A 170 -40.28 0.18 -27.05
N SER A 171 -41.10 -0.76 -26.55
CA SER A 171 -41.47 -0.81 -25.13
C SER A 171 -40.31 -1.19 -24.22
N TRP A 172 -39.38 -2.02 -24.69
CA TRP A 172 -38.21 -2.45 -23.92
C TRP A 172 -37.11 -1.37 -23.89
N THR A 173 -36.84 -0.72 -25.02
CA THR A 173 -35.89 0.40 -25.09
C THR A 173 -36.38 1.64 -24.35
N SER A 174 -37.69 1.84 -24.18
CA SER A 174 -38.22 2.99 -23.42
C SER A 174 -38.13 2.85 -21.90
N ASP A 175 -37.80 1.66 -21.37
CA ASP A 175 -37.51 1.44 -19.95
C ASP A 175 -36.11 2.00 -19.61
N HIS A 176 -36.02 3.33 -19.51
CA HIS A 176 -34.81 4.12 -19.24
C HIS A 176 -34.08 3.70 -17.95
N SER A 177 -34.71 2.89 -17.10
CA SER A 177 -34.15 2.42 -15.83
C SER A 177 -33.15 1.26 -15.97
N ARG A 178 -33.15 0.53 -17.10
CA ARG A 178 -32.41 -0.75 -17.22
C ARG A 178 -31.00 -0.64 -17.78
N VAL A 179 -30.74 0.30 -18.68
CA VAL A 179 -29.40 0.51 -19.28
C VAL A 179 -28.45 1.11 -18.24
N TYR A 180 -29.01 1.78 -17.24
CA TYR A 180 -28.23 2.48 -16.23
C TYR A 180 -28.10 1.62 -14.98
N ALA A 181 -27.05 0.81 -14.95
CA ALA A 181 -26.45 0.31 -13.71
C ALA A 181 -25.85 1.46 -12.86
N LYS A 182 -26.43 2.67 -12.89
CA LYS A 182 -25.90 3.89 -12.28
C LYS A 182 -25.71 3.73 -10.78
N SER A 183 -26.59 2.98 -10.12
CA SER A 183 -26.39 2.57 -8.72
C SER A 183 -25.10 1.78 -8.55
N ASN A 184 -24.86 0.79 -9.42
CA ASN A 184 -23.70 -0.09 -9.36
C ASN A 184 -22.40 0.65 -9.74
N TYR A 185 -22.46 1.63 -10.65
CA TYR A 185 -21.32 2.50 -10.95
C TYR A 185 -20.96 3.39 -9.75
N ASN A 186 -21.95 3.96 -9.06
CA ASN A 186 -21.71 4.71 -7.84
C ASN A 186 -21.15 3.82 -6.72
N GLU A 187 -21.69 2.61 -6.56
CA GLU A 187 -21.16 1.62 -5.61
C GLU A 187 -19.71 1.23 -5.94
N LEU A 188 -19.41 1.05 -7.23
CA LEU A 188 -18.05 0.77 -7.70
C LEU A 188 -17.10 1.92 -7.38
N GLU A 189 -17.52 3.16 -7.65
CA GLU A 189 -16.75 4.36 -7.35
C GLU A 189 -16.43 4.47 -5.85
N VAL A 190 -17.45 4.28 -5.00
CA VAL A 190 -17.29 4.29 -3.54
C VAL A 190 -16.32 3.19 -3.10
N ALA A 191 -16.48 1.96 -3.59
CA ALA A 191 -15.62 0.84 -3.23
C ALA A 191 -14.16 1.05 -3.67
N ILE A 192 -13.94 1.64 -4.85
CA ILE A 192 -12.60 2.00 -5.33
C ILE A 192 -11.99 3.10 -4.44
N LYS A 193 -12.74 4.15 -4.14
CA LYS A 193 -12.28 5.24 -3.26
C LYS A 193 -11.90 4.74 -1.87
N GLU A 194 -12.76 3.97 -1.22
CA GLU A 194 -12.48 3.38 0.09
C GLU A 194 -11.23 2.50 0.09
N ARG A 195 -10.99 1.79 -1.02
CA ARG A 195 -9.80 0.96 -1.20
C ARG A 195 -8.54 1.82 -1.36
N LEU A 196 -8.58 2.85 -2.19
CA LEU A 196 -7.44 3.77 -2.39
C LEU A 196 -7.12 4.54 -1.10
N ASP A 197 -8.12 4.96 -0.33
CA ASP A 197 -7.94 5.59 0.98
C ASP A 197 -7.29 4.62 1.99
N SER A 198 -7.63 3.33 1.93
CA SER A 198 -7.00 2.30 2.76
C SER A 198 -5.53 2.05 2.41
N LEU A 199 -5.16 2.21 1.14
CA LEU A 199 -3.80 2.01 0.64
C LEU A 199 -2.90 3.22 0.87
N SER A 200 -3.45 4.42 0.83
CA SER A 200 -2.72 5.68 1.05
C SER A 200 -2.50 6.00 2.53
N GLY A 201 -3.07 5.22 3.45
CA GLY A 201 -2.90 5.40 4.89
C GLY A 201 -3.70 6.58 5.49
N VAL A 202 -4.57 7.22 4.70
CA VAL A 202 -5.37 8.39 5.12
C VAL A 202 -6.33 8.06 6.27
N LYS A 203 -6.71 6.80 6.46
CA LYS A 203 -7.53 6.36 7.62
C LYS A 203 -6.75 6.23 8.94
N ASN A 204 -5.42 6.34 8.93
CA ASN A 204 -4.58 6.17 10.13
C ASN A 204 -3.99 7.49 10.67
N VAL A 205 -4.51 8.64 10.23
CA VAL A 205 -4.16 9.99 10.72
C VAL A 205 -5.32 10.58 11.51
#